data_AF-A0A0A5GKT5-F1
#
_entry.id   AF-A0A0A5GKT5-F1
#
_cell.length_a   1.000
_cell.length_b   1.000
_cell.length_c   1.000
_cell.angle_alpha   90.00
_cell.angle_beta   90.00
_cell.angle_gamma   90.00
#
_symmetry.space_group_name_H-M   'P 1'
#
loop_
_entity.id
_entity.type
_entity.pdbx_description
1 polymer ?
#
loop_
_entity_poly.entity_id
_entity_poly.type
_entity_poly.pdbx_seq_one_letter_code
_entity_poly.pdbx_strand_id
1 'polypeptide(L)' 'MKKEKVSYSLSWYTFHGRKVIHARREVPYEVTLASRLVLDELMYTWNKNHLESLINEAIDQGDRDRFVELSERYKPYTYE' A
#
# COMPACT_ATOMS: atom_id res chain seq x y z
N MET A 1 -9.50 -14.09 58.18
CA MET A 1 -8.54 -14.88 57.39
C MET A 1 -8.27 -14.17 56.08
N LYS A 2 -7.14 -13.46 55.96
CA LYS A 2 -6.74 -12.82 54.70
C LYS A 2 -6.27 -13.92 53.74
N LYS A 3 -6.96 -14.09 52.60
CA LYS A 3 -6.53 -14.98 51.53
C LYS A 3 -5.36 -14.33 50.80
N GLU A 4 -4.16 -14.89 50.92
CA GLU A 4 -3.02 -14.50 50.08
C GLU A 4 -3.21 -15.10 48.68
N LYS A 5 -3.16 -14.25 47.66
CA LYS A 5 -3.21 -14.68 46.26
C LYS A 5 -1.79 -14.69 45.71
N VAL A 6 -1.27 -15.88 45.44
CA VAL A 6 0.02 -16.04 44.76
C VAL A 6 -0.17 -15.78 43.27
N SER A 7 0.62 -14.88 42.71
CA SER A 7 0.63 -14.54 41.28
C SER A 7 2.01 -14.83 40.72
N TYR A 8 2.06 -15.65 39.66
CA TYR A 8 3.30 -15.92 38.94
C TYR A 8 3.35 -15.04 37.69
N SER A 9 4.49 -14.37 37.47
CA SER A 9 4.79 -13.66 36.22
C SER A 9 6.00 -14.30 35.56
N LEU A 10 5.93 -14.49 34.24
CA LEU A 10 7.06 -14.92 33.43
C LEU A 10 7.92 -13.70 33.10
N SER A 11 9.09 -13.63 33.70
CA SER A 11 10.13 -12.63 33.40
C SER A 11 11.20 -13.24 32.52
N TRP A 12 11.46 -12.60 31.37
CA TRP A 12 12.58 -12.96 30.50
C TRP A 12 13.88 -12.39 31.10
N TYR A 13 14.79 -13.25 31.54
CA TYR A 13 16.08 -12.82 32.11
C TYR A 13 17.08 -12.51 30.99
N THR A 14 17.81 -11.40 31.13
CA THR A 14 18.95 -11.05 30.28
C THR A 14 20.11 -12.02 30.55
N PHE A 15 20.57 -12.76 29.54
CA PHE A 15 21.78 -13.56 29.67
C PHE A 15 23.00 -12.62 29.75
N HIS A 16 23.72 -12.65 30.88
CA HIS A 16 25.02 -11.98 31.06
C HIS A 16 25.04 -10.46 30.83
N GLY A 17 24.04 -9.72 31.33
CA GLY A 17 24.06 -8.25 31.31
C GLY A 17 23.95 -7.62 29.91
N ARG A 18 23.72 -8.43 28.86
CA ARG A 18 23.44 -7.93 27.51
C ARG A 18 21.99 -7.52 27.42
N LYS A 19 21.73 -6.31 26.90
CA LYS A 19 20.38 -5.85 26.57
C LYS A 19 19.74 -6.87 25.62
N VAL A 20 18.52 -7.30 25.92
CA VAL A 20 17.72 -8.13 25.00
C VAL A 20 17.53 -7.31 23.72
N ILE A 21 18.17 -7.73 22.63
CA ILE A 21 17.94 -7.14 21.31
C ILE A 21 16.59 -7.68 20.84
N HIS A 22 15.54 -6.91 21.08
CA HIS A 22 14.27 -7.15 20.40
C HIS A 22 14.49 -6.83 18.92
N ALA A 23 14.36 -7.82 18.04
CA ALA A 23 14.27 -7.55 16.61
C ALA A 23 13.12 -6.56 16.41
N ARG A 24 13.42 -5.36 15.91
CA ARG A 24 12.36 -4.42 15.54
C ARG A 24 11.53 -5.09 14.46
N ARG A 25 10.22 -5.21 14.69
CA ARG A 25 9.24 -5.69 13.70
C ARG A 25 9.04 -4.69 12.54
N GLU A 26 9.81 -3.62 12.51
CA GLU A 26 9.70 -2.57 11.50
C GLU A 26 10.31 -3.08 10.20
N VAL A 27 9.52 -3.00 9.12
CA VAL A 27 9.99 -3.27 7.76
C VAL A 27 11.09 -2.25 7.44
N PRO A 28 12.23 -2.65 6.84
CA PRO A 28 13.25 -1.71 6.42
C PRO A 28 12.65 -0.60 5.54
N TYR A 29 13.16 0.61 5.71
CA TYR A 29 12.64 1.77 4.97
C TYR A 29 12.75 1.56 3.46
N GLU A 30 13.85 0.96 3.01
CA GLU A 30 14.15 0.65 1.61
C GLU A 30 13.11 -0.29 1.01
N VAL A 31 12.70 -1.31 1.76
CA VAL A 31 11.66 -2.26 1.33
C VAL A 31 10.31 -1.54 1.21
N THR A 32 9.99 -0.65 2.15
CA THR A 32 8.76 0.14 2.11
C THR A 32 8.76 1.11 0.93
N LEU A 33 9.88 1.79 0.69
CA LEU A 33 10.05 2.75 -0.40
C LEU A 33 9.96 2.05 -1.77
N ALA A 34 10.69 0.95 -1.95
CA ALA A 34 10.66 0.19 -3.19
C ALA A 34 9.25 -0.34 -3.50
N SER A 35 8.56 -0.85 -2.48
CA SER A 35 7.18 -1.33 -2.63
C SER A 35 6.22 -0.22 -3.06
N ARG A 36 6.39 1.00 -2.53
CA ARG A 36 5.56 2.16 -2.91
C ARG A 36 5.81 2.56 -4.35
N LEU A 37 7.08 2.72 -4.77
CA LEU A 37 7.41 3.11 -6.13
C LEU A 37 6.88 2.11 -7.16
N VAL A 38 7.04 0.81 -6.89
CA VAL A 38 6.50 -0.25 -7.76
C VAL A 38 4.97 -0.19 -7.82
N LEU A 39 4.30 0.00 -6.68
CA LEU A 39 2.85 0.11 -6.65
C LEU A 39 2.36 1.34 -7.41
N ASP A 40 3.03 2.49 -7.22
CA ASP A 40 2.69 3.74 -7.90
C ASP A 40 2.80 3.58 -9.42
N GLU A 41 3.87 2.96 -9.92
CA GLU A 41 4.04 2.67 -11.35
C GLU A 41 2.96 1.72 -11.88
N LEU A 42 2.70 0.62 -11.17
CA LEU A 42 1.67 -0.36 -11.55
C LEU A 42 0.28 0.27 -11.62
N MET A 43 -0.08 1.09 -10.62
CA MET A 43 -1.36 1.79 -10.57
C MET A 43 -1.46 2.83 -11.68
N TYR A 44 -0.38 3.56 -11.96
CA TYR A 44 -0.33 4.51 -13.06
C TYR A 44 -0.58 3.82 -14.41
N THR A 45 0.17 2.76 -14.72
CA THR A 45 0.02 2.02 -15.98
C THR A 45 -1.36 1.39 -16.10
N TRP A 46 -1.86 0.76 -15.04
CA TRP A 46 -3.18 0.13 -15.07
C TRP A 46 -4.30 1.15 -15.29
N ASN A 47 -4.28 2.28 -14.56
CA ASN A 47 -5.29 3.32 -14.71
C ASN A 47 -5.29 3.92 -16.12
N LYS A 48 -4.09 4.19 -16.68
CA LYS A 48 -3.94 4.70 -18.04
C LYS A 48 -4.56 3.77 -19.07
N ASN A 49 -4.16 2.49 -19.04
CA ASN A 49 -4.66 1.47 -19.98
C ASN A 49 -6.16 1.23 -19.81
N HIS A 50 -6.66 1.26 -18.57
CA HIS A 50 -8.07 1.08 -18.29
C HIS A 50 -8.91 2.22 -18.85
N LEU A 51 -8.50 3.48 -18.63
CA LEU A 51 -9.17 4.65 -19.18
C LEU A 51 -9.14 4.65 -20.71
N GLU A 52 -8.01 4.29 -21.32
CA GLU A 52 -7.89 4.17 -22.78
C GLU A 52 -8.86 3.12 -23.34
N SER A 53 -8.96 1.94 -22.68
CA SER A 53 -9.93 0.91 -23.06
C SER A 53 -11.38 1.41 -22.98
N LEU A 54 -11.73 2.16 -21.93
CA LEU A 54 -13.08 2.71 -21.77
C LEU A 54 -13.38 3.80 -22.81
N ILE A 55 -12.38 4.61 -23.17
CA ILE A 55 -12.49 5.62 -24.23
C ILE A 55 -12.77 4.93 -25.57
N ASN A 56 -12.00 3.89 -25.90
CA ASN A 56 -12.22 3.11 -27.12
C ASN A 56 -13.61 2.46 -27.15
N GLU A 57 -14.06 1.90 -26.03
CA GLU A 57 -15.43 1.37 -25.90
C GLU A 57 -16.50 2.45 -26.15
N ALA A 58 -16.31 3.66 -25.60
CA ALA A 58 -17.24 4.77 -25.82
C ALA A 58 -17.27 5.23 -27.28
N ILE A 59 -16.12 5.20 -27.97
CA ILE A 59 -16.03 5.47 -29.42
C ILE A 59 -16.82 4.41 -30.21
N ASP A 60 -16.60 3.13 -29.90
CA ASP A 60 -17.28 2.01 -30.57
C ASP A 60 -18.81 2.07 -30.39
N GLN A 61 -19.26 2.52 -29.23
CA GLN A 61 -20.69 2.69 -28.90
C GLN A 61 -21.28 4.00 -29.44
N GLY A 62 -20.47 4.93 -29.94
CA GLY A 62 -20.90 6.27 -30.37
C GLY A 62 -21.36 7.17 -29.22
N ASP A 63 -20.96 6.86 -27.98
CA ASP A 63 -21.34 7.62 -26.78
C ASP A 63 -20.41 8.81 -26.58
N ARG A 64 -20.86 9.97 -27.09
CA ARG A 64 -20.09 11.21 -27.07
C ARG A 64 -19.90 11.78 -25.66
N ASP A 65 -20.90 11.67 -24.81
CA ASP A 65 -20.85 12.26 -23.46
C ASP A 65 -19.86 11.48 -22.59
N ARG A 66 -19.93 10.14 -22.66
CA ARG A 66 -18.98 9.26 -21.97
C ARG A 66 -17.56 9.42 -22.51
N PHE A 67 -17.39 9.60 -23.82
CA PHE A 67 -16.08 9.88 -24.41
C PHE A 67 -15.46 11.18 -23.86
N VAL A 68 -16.23 12.28 -23.78
CA VAL A 68 -15.73 13.57 -23.28
C VAL A 68 -15.34 13.45 -21.80
N GLU A 69 -16.18 12.82 -20.98
CA GLU A 69 -15.89 12.62 -19.55
C GLU A 69 -14.59 11.81 -19.34
N LEU A 70 -14.45 10.69 -20.05
CA LEU A 70 -13.27 9.84 -19.94
C LEU A 70 -12.01 10.54 -20.48
N SER A 71 -12.14 11.34 -21.54
CA SER A 71 -11.03 12.11 -22.10
C SER A 71 -10.51 13.14 -21.12
N GLU A 72 -11.38 13.85 -20.38
CA GLU A 72 -10.96 14.77 -19.32
C GLU A 72 -10.20 14.05 -18.21
N ARG A 73 -10.64 12.85 -17.82
CA ARG A 73 -9.95 12.01 -16.82
C ARG A 73 -8.62 11.45 -17.32
N TYR A 74 -8.45 11.30 -18.63
CA TYR A 74 -7.24 10.79 -19.26
C TYR A 74 -6.15 11.85 -19.44
N LYS A 75 -6.50 13.15 -19.52
CA LYS A 75 -5.56 14.27 -19.71
C LYS A 75 -4.32 14.26 -18.79
N PRO A 76 -4.41 13.92 -17.49
CA PRO A 76 -3.23 13.87 -16.63
C PRO A 76 -2.15 12.87 -17.11
N TYR A 77 -2.55 11.82 -17.82
CA TYR A 77 -1.66 10.78 -18.34
C TYR A 77 -0.97 11.13 -19.67
N THR A 78 -1.29 12.31 -20.24
CA THR A 78 -0.68 12.80 -21.50
C THR A 78 0.48 13.76 -21.27
N TYR A 79 0.70 14.21 -20.04
CA TYR A 79 1.83 15.06 -19.69
C TYR A 79 3.02 14.18 -19.25
N GLU A 80 3.73 13.64 -20.24
CA GLU A 80 5.08 13.07 -20.14
C GLU A 80 5.95 13.72 -21.21
#